data_AF-A0A397A5K4-F1
#
_entry.id   AF-A0A397A5K4-F1
#
_cell.length_a   1.000
_cell.length_b   1.000
_cell.length_c   1.000
_cell.angle_alpha   90.00
_cell.angle_beta   90.00
_cell.angle_gamma   90.00
#
_symmetry.space_group_name_H-M   'P 1'
#
loop_
_entity.id
_entity.type
_entity.pdbx_description
1 polymer ?
#
loop_
_entity_poly.entity_id
_entity_poly.type
_entity_poly.pdbx_seq_one_letter_code
_entity_poly.pdbx_strand_id
1 'polypeptide(L)'
;MSSSPTSYAAVTTPLDVKINAVPTTIRKRVLHIAVNESSNQHGGPRTPSGAPHFLYQGQDGTHEAIEVPADELVAIRDKLEQPKSLLGQWMATAVCGNDVMSSCSYSSGVVALQAGVASPAAFVVVSLVLYVYRFVYEEVVTAIPLNGGSYNVLLNTTSKRFAAVAACLSILCYMATAVVSATTAVNYLTVTVPETPLVETTIGLLATFALLMIIGIKESAVVATGIFGLHMITLSILVVVCLVFTVKIATIQHPEIIKNNYTNVTYPDVDFMGTQIQGSLGSALFFGFGAAVLGVTGFETSSNFVEEQQPEYVEYFVIF
;
A
#
# COMPACT_ATOMS: atom_id res chain seq x y z
N MET A 1 28.19 -23.18 37.37
CA MET A 1 28.85 -21.86 37.21
C MET A 1 29.46 -21.84 35.82
N SER A 2 28.72 -21.35 34.83
CA SER A 2 28.86 -20.01 34.22
C SER A 2 30.15 -19.85 33.41
N SER A 3 30.01 -19.80 32.08
CA SER A 3 30.66 -18.76 31.27
C SER A 3 30.00 -18.68 29.90
N SER A 4 29.05 -17.75 29.76
CA SER A 4 28.51 -17.27 28.49
C SER A 4 29.60 -16.53 27.70
N PRO A 5 29.71 -16.67 26.38
CA PRO A 5 30.62 -15.85 25.59
C PRO A 5 30.04 -14.44 25.40
N THR A 6 30.79 -13.43 25.85
CA THR A 6 30.41 -12.01 25.96
C THR A 6 30.89 -11.14 24.79
N SER A 7 31.10 -11.68 23.59
CA SER A 7 31.43 -10.81 22.44
C SER A 7 31.01 -11.38 21.08
N TYR A 8 30.47 -10.48 20.26
CA TYR A 8 30.02 -10.69 18.88
C TYR A 8 31.14 -11.11 17.91
N ALA A 9 32.41 -11.04 18.34
CA ALA A 9 33.57 -11.41 17.52
C ALA A 9 33.87 -12.92 17.47
N ALA A 10 33.18 -13.74 18.27
CA ALA A 10 33.45 -15.19 18.36
C ALA A 10 32.75 -16.05 17.29
N VAL A 11 32.04 -15.43 16.33
CA VAL A 11 31.30 -16.14 15.27
C VAL A 11 31.99 -15.88 13.93
N THR A 12 33.17 -16.47 13.71
CA THR A 12 33.83 -16.48 12.39
C THR A 12 33.43 -17.74 11.64
N THR A 13 32.68 -17.58 10.55
CA THR A 13 32.46 -18.61 9.52
C THR A 13 33.78 -18.94 8.82
N PRO A 14 34.03 -20.20 8.43
CA PRO A 14 35.25 -20.54 7.71
C PRO A 14 35.21 -19.92 6.31
N LEU A 15 36.19 -19.08 6.02
CA LEU A 15 36.49 -18.64 4.67
C LEU A 15 37.22 -19.76 3.95
N ASP A 16 36.68 -20.25 2.84
CA ASP A 16 37.55 -20.84 1.83
C ASP A 16 37.07 -20.64 0.39
N VAL A 17 38.07 -20.43 -0.46
CA VAL A 17 38.10 -20.35 -1.94
C VAL A 17 37.83 -18.98 -2.60
N LYS A 18 38.91 -18.46 -3.17
CA LYS A 18 39.04 -17.28 -4.06
C LYS A 18 38.25 -17.48 -5.37
N ILE A 19 37.38 -16.52 -5.72
CA ILE A 19 36.93 -16.28 -7.11
C ILE A 19 36.96 -14.77 -7.37
N ASN A 20 37.44 -14.41 -8.56
CA ASN A 20 37.89 -13.10 -9.01
C ASN A 20 36.86 -11.96 -8.89
N ALA A 21 37.40 -10.75 -8.77
CA ALA A 21 36.72 -9.48 -8.59
C ALA A 21 35.72 -9.09 -9.70
N VAL A 22 34.55 -8.59 -9.29
CA VAL A 22 33.57 -7.83 -10.09
C VAL A 22 33.05 -6.67 -9.21
N PRO A 23 32.79 -5.45 -9.73
CA PRO A 23 32.61 -4.26 -8.92
C PRO A 23 31.24 -4.20 -8.23
N THR A 24 31.26 -3.59 -7.04
CA THR A 24 30.18 -3.16 -6.14
C THR A 24 28.82 -2.87 -6.78
N THR A 25 27.83 -3.73 -6.52
CA THR A 25 26.39 -3.40 -6.55
C THR A 25 25.61 -4.29 -5.57
N ILE A 26 24.80 -3.65 -4.71
CA ILE A 26 23.72 -4.19 -3.85
C ILE A 26 24.12 -5.32 -2.88
N ARG A 27 24.12 -5.02 -1.57
CA ARG A 27 24.20 -6.03 -0.50
C ARG A 27 22.95 -6.92 -0.50
N LYS A 28 22.89 -7.92 -1.39
CA LYS A 28 21.95 -9.04 -1.24
C LYS A 28 22.40 -9.88 -0.04
N ARG A 29 21.61 -9.88 1.04
CA ARG A 29 21.75 -10.87 2.12
C ARG A 29 21.26 -12.21 1.59
N VAL A 30 22.17 -13.01 1.06
CA VAL A 30 21.88 -14.39 0.67
C VAL A 30 21.88 -15.24 1.94
N LEU A 31 20.71 -15.73 2.35
CA LEU A 31 20.59 -16.70 3.43
C LEU A 31 20.93 -18.08 2.85
N HIS A 32 22.16 -18.54 3.08
CA HIS A 32 22.54 -19.92 2.79
C HIS A 32 21.93 -20.82 3.86
N ILE A 33 20.74 -21.36 3.58
CA ILE A 33 20.19 -22.46 4.38
C ILE A 33 20.96 -23.71 3.98
N ALA A 34 21.91 -24.11 4.82
CA ALA A 34 22.53 -25.42 4.69
C ALA A 34 21.47 -26.48 5.03
N VAL A 35 20.86 -27.07 4.00
CA VAL A 35 20.06 -28.28 4.17
C VAL A 35 21.03 -29.38 4.55
N ASN A 36 21.13 -29.67 5.84
CA ASN A 36 21.97 -30.75 6.31
C ASN A 36 21.25 -32.09 6.05
N GLU A 37 21.49 -32.68 4.89
CA GLU A 37 20.99 -34.01 4.53
C GLU A 37 21.58 -35.13 5.41
N SER A 38 22.48 -34.81 6.34
CA SER A 38 23.07 -35.81 7.25
C SER A 38 22.10 -36.41 8.27
N SER A 39 20.85 -35.94 8.37
CA SER A 39 19.80 -36.68 9.11
C SER A 39 19.48 -38.03 8.46
N ASN A 40 19.88 -38.27 7.21
CA ASN A 40 19.82 -39.58 6.54
C ASN A 40 20.85 -40.61 7.06
N GLN A 41 21.65 -40.30 8.09
CA GLN A 41 22.57 -41.28 8.71
C GLN A 41 21.90 -42.26 9.67
N HIS A 42 20.64 -42.05 10.08
CA HIS A 42 19.91 -42.99 10.93
C HIS A 42 19.00 -43.92 10.10
N GLY A 43 19.62 -44.84 9.35
CA GLY A 43 19.05 -46.16 9.02
C GLY A 43 17.83 -46.28 8.09
N GLY A 44 17.36 -45.21 7.43
CA GLY A 44 16.26 -45.28 6.46
C GLY A 44 16.71 -45.76 5.06
N PRO A 45 15.82 -46.36 4.23
CA PRO A 45 16.15 -46.79 2.87
C PRO A 45 16.58 -45.60 2.00
N ARG A 46 17.77 -45.67 1.43
CA ARG A 46 18.33 -44.63 0.54
C ARG A 46 17.66 -44.70 -0.84
N THR A 47 17.11 -43.58 -1.33
CA THR A 47 16.81 -43.42 -2.76
C THR A 47 18.06 -42.91 -3.49
N PRO A 48 18.27 -43.25 -4.78
CA PRO A 48 19.45 -42.82 -5.53
C PRO A 48 19.55 -41.31 -5.82
N SER A 49 18.51 -40.52 -5.57
CA SER A 49 18.33 -39.18 -6.16
C SER A 49 18.29 -37.99 -5.19
N GLY A 50 18.35 -38.18 -3.86
CA GLY A 50 18.43 -37.05 -2.91
C GLY A 50 17.18 -36.14 -2.83
N ALA A 51 16.00 -36.63 -3.23
CA ALA A 51 14.77 -35.84 -3.22
C ALA A 51 14.21 -35.59 -1.80
N PRO A 52 13.52 -34.45 -1.56
CA PRO A 52 12.93 -34.11 -0.26
C PRO A 52 11.82 -35.10 0.16
N HIS A 53 11.78 -35.45 1.45
CA HIS A 53 10.76 -36.32 2.03
C HIS A 53 9.53 -35.53 2.49
N PHE A 54 8.33 -35.91 2.04
CA PHE A 54 7.06 -35.42 2.57
C PHE A 54 6.23 -36.59 3.11
N LEU A 55 5.60 -36.40 4.28
CA LEU A 55 4.72 -37.38 4.90
C LEU A 55 3.31 -37.23 4.31
N TYR A 56 2.79 -38.28 3.67
CA TYR A 56 1.44 -38.25 3.10
C TYR A 56 0.39 -38.48 4.21
N GLN A 57 -0.59 -37.58 4.35
CA GLN A 57 -1.55 -37.60 5.46
C GLN A 57 -2.57 -38.76 5.43
N GLY A 58 -2.60 -39.58 4.37
CA GLY A 58 -3.63 -40.59 4.15
C GLY A 58 -3.21 -42.05 4.38
N GLN A 59 -1.90 -42.34 4.49
CA GLN A 59 -1.38 -43.69 4.66
C GLN A 59 -0.10 -43.66 5.50
N ASP A 60 -0.13 -44.31 6.66
CA ASP A 60 1.05 -44.43 7.51
C ASP A 60 2.12 -45.30 6.82
N GLY A 61 3.32 -44.75 6.64
CA GLY A 61 4.51 -45.53 6.26
C GLY A 61 4.71 -45.82 4.78
N THR A 62 3.94 -45.20 3.87
CA THR A 62 4.21 -45.26 2.42
C THR A 62 5.07 -44.07 1.99
N HIS A 63 6.17 -44.36 1.30
CA HIS A 63 6.98 -43.36 0.62
C HIS A 63 6.74 -43.51 -0.88
N GLU A 64 6.20 -42.47 -1.50
CA GLU A 64 6.16 -42.37 -2.95
C GLU A 64 7.22 -41.34 -3.37
N ALA A 65 8.20 -41.80 -4.14
CA ALA A 65 9.17 -40.91 -4.75
C ALA A 65 8.48 -40.22 -5.94
N ILE A 66 7.92 -39.04 -5.69
CA ILE A 66 7.37 -38.20 -6.76
C ILE A 66 8.55 -37.58 -7.49
N GLU A 67 8.95 -38.19 -8.61
CA GLU A 67 9.93 -37.63 -9.52
C GLU A 67 9.18 -36.70 -10.48
N VAL A 68 9.37 -35.39 -10.32
CA VAL A 68 8.75 -34.41 -11.22
C VAL A 68 9.35 -34.61 -12.62
N PRO A 69 8.52 -34.78 -13.67
CA PRO A 69 9.02 -34.97 -15.02
C PRO A 69 9.99 -33.85 -15.43
N ALA A 70 11.11 -34.21 -16.06
CA ALA A 70 12.17 -33.25 -16.40
C ALA A 70 11.67 -32.16 -17.36
N ASP A 71 10.71 -32.48 -18.22
CA ASP A 71 10.01 -31.57 -19.12
C ASP A 71 9.14 -30.55 -18.37
N GLU A 72 8.44 -30.95 -17.30
CA GLU A 72 7.71 -30.01 -16.44
C GLU A 72 8.66 -29.07 -15.69
N LEU A 73 9.79 -29.58 -15.18
CA LEU A 73 10.81 -28.76 -14.53
C LEU A 73 11.42 -27.73 -15.48
N VAL A 74 11.73 -28.13 -16.72
CA VAL A 74 12.23 -27.22 -17.75
C VAL A 74 11.17 -26.19 -18.12
N ALA A 75 9.91 -26.58 -18.31
CA ALA A 75 8.83 -25.65 -18.63
C ALA A 75 8.57 -24.62 -17.50
N ILE A 76 8.62 -25.06 -16.24
CA ILE A 76 8.54 -24.16 -15.07
C ILE A 76 9.74 -23.21 -15.05
N ARG A 77 10.94 -23.73 -15.30
CA ARG A 77 12.16 -22.94 -15.31
C ARG A 77 12.17 -21.90 -16.42
N ASP A 78 11.82 -22.28 -17.63
CA ASP A 78 11.66 -21.38 -18.77
C ASP A 78 10.64 -20.29 -18.45
N LYS A 79 9.52 -20.64 -17.82
CA LYS A 79 8.51 -19.68 -17.38
C LYS A 79 9.02 -18.71 -16.30
N LEU A 80 9.85 -19.19 -15.37
CA LEU A 80 10.46 -18.36 -14.33
C LEU A 80 11.61 -17.49 -14.85
N GLU A 81 12.30 -17.94 -15.89
CA GLU A 81 13.41 -17.25 -16.55
C GLU A 81 12.93 -16.24 -17.61
N GLN A 82 11.64 -16.23 -17.95
CA GLN A 82 11.07 -15.18 -18.82
C GLN A 82 11.32 -13.79 -18.23
N PRO A 83 11.79 -12.82 -19.06
CA PRO A 83 12.02 -11.46 -18.60
C PRO A 83 10.70 -10.84 -18.15
N LYS A 84 10.61 -10.51 -16.86
CA LYS A 84 9.45 -9.80 -16.31
C LYS A 84 9.44 -8.37 -16.85
N SER A 85 8.33 -7.95 -17.43
CA SER A 85 8.07 -6.53 -17.72
C SER A 85 7.77 -5.82 -16.41
N LEU A 86 8.80 -5.23 -15.80
CA LEU A 86 8.67 -4.46 -14.56
C LEU A 86 8.22 -3.02 -14.85
N LEU A 87 7.40 -2.48 -13.95
CA LEU A 87 6.93 -1.10 -13.97
C LEU A 87 8.11 -0.16 -13.68
N GLY A 88 8.30 0.83 -14.56
CA GLY A 88 9.17 1.96 -14.27
C GLY A 88 8.55 2.89 -13.21
N GLN A 89 9.37 3.77 -12.63
CA GLN A 89 8.98 4.67 -11.54
C GLN A 89 7.65 5.39 -11.79
N TRP A 90 7.52 6.09 -12.92
CA TRP A 90 6.31 6.88 -13.23
C TRP A 90 5.05 6.04 -13.34
N MET A 91 5.15 4.84 -13.90
CA MET A 91 4.00 3.95 -14.04
C MET A 91 3.60 3.35 -12.68
N ALA A 92 4.57 2.98 -11.85
CA ALA A 92 4.31 2.60 -10.46
C ALA A 92 3.62 3.75 -9.71
N THR A 93 4.13 4.99 -9.84
CA THR A 93 3.54 6.19 -9.24
C THR A 93 2.15 6.51 -9.72
N ALA A 94 1.87 6.31 -10.99
CA ALA A 94 0.52 6.49 -11.47
C ALA A 94 -0.46 5.51 -10.81
N VAL A 95 -0.06 4.27 -10.59
CA VAL A 95 -0.93 3.25 -9.99
C VAL A 95 -1.29 3.61 -8.54
N CYS A 96 -0.31 3.84 -7.66
CA CYS A 96 -0.63 4.22 -6.26
C CYS A 96 -1.15 5.66 -6.15
N GLY A 97 -0.64 6.57 -6.99
CA GLY A 97 -0.94 7.99 -6.93
C GLY A 97 -2.38 8.29 -7.32
N ASN A 98 -2.98 7.50 -8.21
CA ASN A 98 -4.41 7.62 -8.51
C ASN A 98 -5.29 7.32 -7.28
N ASP A 99 -4.88 6.35 -6.45
CA ASP A 99 -5.61 5.96 -5.24
C ASP A 99 -5.58 7.07 -4.17
N VAL A 100 -4.37 7.58 -3.89
CA VAL A 100 -4.17 8.70 -2.95
C VAL A 100 -4.83 9.99 -3.44
N MET A 101 -4.67 10.34 -4.72
CA MET A 101 -5.15 11.61 -5.24
C MET A 101 -6.68 11.65 -5.42
N SER A 102 -7.30 10.50 -5.73
CA SER A 102 -8.76 10.35 -5.65
C SER A 102 -9.24 10.57 -4.21
N SER A 103 -8.52 10.02 -3.23
CA SER A 103 -8.81 10.16 -1.80
C SER A 103 -8.80 11.60 -1.29
N CYS A 104 -7.84 12.41 -1.73
CA CYS A 104 -7.82 13.85 -1.45
C CYS A 104 -9.08 14.57 -1.94
N SER A 105 -9.64 14.16 -3.08
CA SER A 105 -10.77 14.85 -3.72
C SER A 105 -12.05 14.70 -2.89
N TYR A 106 -12.38 13.48 -2.44
CA TYR A 106 -13.59 13.24 -1.67
C TYR A 106 -13.46 13.54 -0.16
N SER A 107 -12.24 13.52 0.40
CA SER A 107 -12.00 13.85 1.81
C SER A 107 -12.05 15.36 2.10
N SER A 108 -11.63 16.21 1.16
CA SER A 108 -11.51 17.67 1.35
C SER A 108 -12.77 18.33 1.92
N GLY A 109 -13.95 17.96 1.40
CA GLY A 109 -15.24 18.47 1.88
C GLY A 109 -15.59 17.95 3.28
N VAL A 110 -15.33 16.68 3.58
CA VAL A 110 -15.62 16.08 4.90
C VAL A 110 -14.74 16.71 5.98
N VAL A 111 -13.45 16.93 5.68
CA VAL A 111 -12.53 17.63 6.59
C VAL A 111 -12.99 19.06 6.82
N ALA A 112 -13.41 19.79 5.77
CA ALA A 112 -13.96 21.14 5.91
C ALA A 112 -15.18 21.18 6.82
N LEU A 113 -16.08 20.20 6.74
CA LEU A 113 -17.26 20.10 7.59
C LEU A 113 -16.92 19.82 9.06
N GLN A 114 -15.92 18.99 9.34
CA GLN A 114 -15.57 18.59 10.71
C GLN A 114 -14.59 19.52 11.40
N ALA A 115 -13.62 20.08 10.66
CA ALA A 115 -12.55 20.90 11.21
C ALA A 115 -12.73 22.41 10.97
N GLY A 116 -13.59 22.80 10.02
CA GLY A 116 -13.81 24.20 9.66
C GLY A 116 -12.49 24.89 9.32
N VAL A 117 -12.19 25.98 10.03
CA VAL A 117 -10.94 26.76 9.84
C VAL A 117 -9.68 25.96 10.18
N ALA A 118 -9.80 24.89 10.97
CA ALA A 118 -8.67 24.03 11.36
C ALA A 118 -8.33 22.96 10.31
N SER A 119 -9.07 22.87 9.20
CA SER A 119 -8.84 21.90 8.13
C SER A 119 -7.39 21.86 7.61
N PRO A 120 -6.72 23.01 7.37
CA PRO A 120 -5.32 22.99 6.93
C PRO A 120 -4.40 22.35 7.98
N ALA A 121 -4.64 22.60 9.27
CA ALA A 121 -3.87 22.01 10.35
C ALA A 121 -4.09 20.48 10.41
N ALA A 122 -5.33 20.01 10.23
CA ALA A 122 -5.63 18.58 10.17
C ALA A 122 -4.87 17.89 9.03
N PHE A 123 -4.87 18.48 7.81
CA PHE A 123 -4.10 17.95 6.69
C PHE A 123 -2.60 17.96 6.94
N VAL A 124 -2.04 19.03 7.53
CA VAL A 124 -0.61 19.09 7.88
C VAL A 124 -0.23 17.98 8.86
N VAL A 125 -1.06 17.71 9.87
CA VAL A 125 -0.80 16.62 10.84
C VAL A 125 -0.82 15.26 10.14
N VAL A 126 -1.80 14.99 9.27
CA VAL A 126 -1.87 13.73 8.51
C VAL A 126 -0.68 13.58 7.56
N SER A 127 -0.30 14.65 6.84
CA SER A 127 0.89 14.64 5.98
C SER A 127 2.17 14.38 6.77
N LEU A 128 2.30 14.93 7.98
CA LEU A 128 3.43 14.66 8.86
C LEU A 128 3.47 13.18 9.29
N VAL A 129 2.31 12.61 9.65
CA VAL A 129 2.21 11.18 10.00
C VAL A 129 2.64 10.32 8.82
N LEU A 130 2.13 10.58 7.61
CA LEU A 130 2.56 9.87 6.41
C LEU A 130 4.06 10.00 6.15
N TYR A 131 4.61 11.21 6.30
CA TYR A 131 6.03 11.46 6.11
C TYR A 131 6.89 10.63 7.08
N VAL A 132 6.44 10.42 8.31
CA VAL A 132 7.13 9.51 9.25
C VAL A 132 6.93 8.05 8.86
N TYR A 133 5.73 7.66 8.42
CA TYR A 133 5.41 6.29 7.97
C TYR A 133 6.22 5.86 6.74
N ARG A 134 6.62 6.80 5.89
CA ARG A 134 7.55 6.56 4.78
C ARG A 134 8.78 5.77 5.22
N PHE A 135 9.46 6.19 6.29
CA PHE A 135 10.67 5.51 6.77
C PHE A 135 10.38 4.08 7.23
N VAL A 136 9.20 3.83 7.80
CA VAL A 136 8.77 2.50 8.20
C VAL A 136 8.54 1.61 6.98
N TYR A 137 7.82 2.12 5.97
CA TYR A 137 7.57 1.37 4.75
C TYR A 137 8.84 1.08 3.96
N GLU A 138 9.78 2.02 3.91
CA GLU A 138 11.08 1.83 3.27
C GLU A 138 11.86 0.66 3.89
N GLU A 139 11.99 0.64 5.22
CA GLU A 139 12.63 -0.47 5.94
C GLU A 139 11.91 -1.81 5.74
N VAL A 140 10.58 -1.78 5.77
CA VAL A 140 9.75 -2.98 5.69
C VAL A 140 9.79 -3.60 4.28
N VAL A 141 9.60 -2.79 3.25
CA VAL A 141 9.53 -3.23 1.85
C VAL A 141 10.92 -3.67 1.36
N THR A 142 11.99 -3.03 1.81
CA THR A 142 13.37 -3.47 1.51
C THR A 142 13.74 -4.77 2.24
N ALA A 143 13.23 -4.98 3.46
CA ALA A 143 13.46 -6.21 4.21
C ALA A 143 12.67 -7.41 3.65
N ILE A 144 11.42 -7.20 3.22
CA ILE A 144 10.52 -8.25 2.73
C ILE A 144 9.91 -7.80 1.38
N PRO A 145 10.65 -7.92 0.27
CA PRO A 145 10.22 -7.46 -1.05
C PRO A 145 9.29 -8.49 -1.71
N LEU A 146 8.16 -8.78 -1.07
CA LEU A 146 7.15 -9.71 -1.54
C LEU A 146 5.80 -9.00 -1.69
N ASN A 147 5.08 -9.28 -2.78
CA ASN A 147 3.72 -8.76 -2.96
C ASN A 147 2.81 -9.22 -1.84
N GLY A 148 1.79 -8.42 -1.50
CA GLY A 148 0.89 -8.70 -0.37
C GLY A 148 1.04 -7.74 0.80
N GLY A 149 1.87 -6.71 0.65
CA GLY A 149 1.91 -5.52 1.49
C GLY A 149 1.92 -5.82 2.99
N SER A 150 1.07 -5.12 3.73
CA SER A 150 0.97 -5.23 5.20
C SER A 150 0.70 -6.65 5.69
N TYR A 151 -0.02 -7.50 4.93
CA TYR A 151 -0.27 -8.88 5.33
C TYR A 151 1.02 -9.70 5.37
N ASN A 152 1.84 -9.62 4.32
CA ASN A 152 3.07 -10.40 4.25
C ASN A 152 4.08 -9.95 5.30
N VAL A 153 4.14 -8.66 5.58
CA VAL A 153 4.96 -8.10 6.66
C VAL A 153 4.52 -8.67 8.00
N LEU A 154 3.22 -8.61 8.31
CA LEU A 154 2.70 -9.14 9.57
C LEU A 154 2.86 -10.66 9.66
N LEU A 155 2.66 -11.39 8.58
CA LEU A 155 2.84 -12.84 8.54
C LEU A 155 4.27 -13.25 8.90
N ASN A 156 5.26 -12.44 8.54
CA ASN A 156 6.68 -12.70 8.79
C ASN A 156 7.20 -12.09 10.10
N THR A 157 6.50 -11.14 10.70
CA THR A 157 6.95 -10.42 11.91
C THR A 157 6.11 -10.68 13.15
N THR A 158 4.92 -11.29 13.02
CA THR A 158 4.02 -11.58 14.13
C THR A 158 3.37 -12.97 14.02
N SER A 159 2.30 -13.21 14.78
CA SER A 159 1.53 -14.45 14.72
C SER A 159 0.60 -14.50 13.50
N LYS A 160 0.40 -15.71 12.94
CA LYS A 160 -0.56 -15.97 11.85
C LYS A 160 -1.97 -15.46 12.15
N ARG A 161 -2.41 -15.54 13.42
CA ARG A 161 -3.74 -15.06 13.84
C ARG A 161 -3.85 -13.55 13.71
N PHE A 162 -2.84 -12.81 14.17
CA PHE A 162 -2.84 -11.36 14.07
C PHE A 162 -2.72 -10.90 12.62
N ALA A 163 -1.86 -11.54 11.82
CA ALA A 163 -1.76 -11.28 10.38
C ALA A 163 -3.10 -11.51 9.66
N ALA A 164 -3.84 -12.57 10.01
CA ALA A 164 -5.16 -12.84 9.45
C ALA A 164 -6.20 -11.77 9.84
N VAL A 165 -6.24 -11.33 11.10
CA VAL A 165 -7.12 -10.24 11.54
C VAL A 165 -6.82 -8.95 10.78
N ALA A 166 -5.54 -8.60 10.63
CA ALA A 166 -5.12 -7.43 9.87
C ALA A 166 -5.52 -7.53 8.40
N ALA A 167 -5.34 -8.70 7.76
CA ALA A 167 -5.79 -8.91 6.38
C ALA A 167 -7.31 -8.74 6.22
N CYS A 168 -8.12 -9.25 7.15
CA CYS A 168 -9.56 -9.04 7.14
C CYS A 168 -9.92 -7.56 7.26
N LEU A 169 -9.26 -6.82 8.16
CA LEU A 169 -9.46 -5.37 8.30
C LEU A 169 -9.05 -4.61 7.03
N SER A 170 -7.95 -5.00 6.38
CA SER A 170 -7.52 -4.41 5.10
C SER A 170 -8.52 -4.66 3.98
N ILE A 171 -9.07 -5.88 3.87
CA ILE A 171 -10.11 -6.19 2.86
C ILE A 171 -11.37 -5.34 3.11
N LEU A 172 -11.81 -5.23 4.37
CA LEU A 172 -12.93 -4.37 4.72
C LEU A 172 -12.66 -2.90 4.38
N CYS A 173 -11.44 -2.42 4.63
CA CYS A 173 -11.01 -1.07 4.29
C CYS A 173 -11.07 -0.84 2.78
N TYR A 174 -10.46 -1.71 1.96
CA TYR A 174 -10.50 -1.56 0.50
C TYR A 174 -11.91 -1.63 -0.07
N MET A 175 -12.78 -2.48 0.49
CA MET A 175 -14.18 -2.54 0.09
C MET A 175 -14.92 -1.23 0.41
N ALA A 176 -14.69 -0.66 1.61
CA ALA A 176 -15.25 0.64 1.97
C ALA A 176 -14.73 1.76 1.06
N THR A 177 -13.43 1.79 0.77
CA THR A 177 -12.82 2.77 -0.15
C THR A 177 -13.41 2.68 -1.55
N ALA A 178 -13.61 1.46 -2.08
CA ALA A 178 -14.25 1.27 -3.39
C ALA A 178 -15.67 1.82 -3.42
N VAL A 179 -16.47 1.58 -2.37
CA VAL A 179 -17.84 2.10 -2.26
C VAL A 179 -17.84 3.63 -2.14
N VAL A 180 -17.02 4.21 -1.26
CA VAL A 180 -16.92 5.67 -1.09
C VAL A 180 -16.50 6.35 -2.38
N SER A 181 -15.49 5.80 -3.07
CA SER A 181 -15.01 6.31 -4.36
C SER A 181 -16.12 6.27 -5.42
N ALA A 182 -16.81 5.13 -5.58
CA ALA A 182 -17.90 4.97 -6.54
C ALA A 182 -19.08 5.91 -6.23
N THR A 183 -19.53 5.98 -4.98
CA THR A 183 -20.62 6.88 -4.57
C THR A 183 -20.25 8.34 -4.79
N THR A 184 -19.00 8.73 -4.51
CA THR A 184 -18.54 10.10 -4.75
C THR A 184 -18.50 10.43 -6.24
N ALA A 185 -18.00 9.51 -7.08
CA ALA A 185 -18.00 9.70 -8.53
C ALA A 185 -19.43 9.91 -9.09
N VAL A 186 -20.40 9.12 -8.63
CA VAL A 186 -21.81 9.27 -9.02
C VAL A 186 -22.41 10.57 -8.47
N ASN A 187 -22.09 10.97 -7.24
CA ASN A 187 -22.48 12.27 -6.71
C ASN A 187 -21.91 13.45 -7.52
N TYR A 188 -20.70 13.34 -8.06
CA TYR A 188 -20.18 14.34 -8.98
C TYR A 188 -20.92 14.34 -10.32
N LEU A 189 -21.34 13.17 -10.80
CA LEU A 189 -22.18 13.05 -11.99
C LEU A 189 -23.55 13.69 -11.79
N THR A 190 -24.16 13.58 -10.61
CA THR A 190 -25.49 14.16 -10.33
C THR A 190 -25.51 15.69 -10.41
N VAL A 191 -24.37 16.36 -10.20
CA VAL A 191 -24.23 17.81 -10.43
C VAL A 191 -24.50 18.16 -11.91
N THR A 192 -24.13 17.28 -12.83
CA THR A 192 -24.32 17.50 -14.28
C THR A 192 -25.61 16.85 -14.79
N VAL A 193 -25.99 15.70 -14.25
CA VAL A 193 -27.19 14.93 -14.62
C VAL A 193 -28.01 14.64 -13.35
N PRO A 194 -28.86 15.59 -12.90
CA PRO A 194 -29.54 15.51 -11.60
C PRO A 194 -30.48 14.31 -11.43
N GLU A 195 -31.04 13.81 -12.53
CA GLU A 195 -31.97 12.67 -12.54
C GLU A 195 -31.26 11.30 -12.35
N THR A 196 -29.94 11.29 -12.15
CA THR A 196 -29.17 10.06 -11.99
C THR A 196 -29.51 9.37 -10.65
N PRO A 197 -30.01 8.13 -10.66
CA PRO A 197 -30.32 7.39 -9.44
C PRO A 197 -29.01 6.97 -8.74
N LEU A 198 -28.71 7.61 -7.60
CA LEU A 198 -27.40 7.52 -6.93
C LEU A 198 -27.01 6.07 -6.57
N VAL A 199 -27.93 5.35 -5.92
CA VAL A 199 -27.64 4.01 -5.37
C VAL A 199 -27.47 2.99 -6.50
N GLU A 200 -28.41 2.97 -7.44
CA GLU A 200 -28.45 2.06 -8.58
C GLU A 200 -27.25 2.27 -9.50
N THR A 201 -26.89 3.53 -9.77
CA THR A 201 -25.74 3.87 -10.61
C THR A 201 -24.43 3.48 -9.92
N THR A 202 -24.33 3.67 -8.60
CA THR A 202 -23.15 3.24 -7.82
C THR A 202 -22.99 1.72 -7.88
N ILE A 203 -24.08 0.97 -7.66
CA ILE A 203 -24.06 -0.50 -7.75
C ILE A 203 -23.67 -0.95 -9.16
N GLY A 204 -24.23 -0.32 -10.19
CA GLY A 204 -23.91 -0.61 -11.60
C GLY A 204 -22.45 -0.33 -11.95
N LEU A 205 -21.88 0.76 -11.43
CA LEU A 205 -20.47 1.11 -11.61
C LEU A 205 -19.54 0.07 -10.96
N LEU A 206 -19.80 -0.28 -9.69
CA LEU A 206 -19.04 -1.31 -8.97
C LEU A 206 -19.16 -2.68 -9.63
N ALA A 207 -20.37 -3.07 -10.04
CA ALA A 207 -20.61 -4.33 -10.75
C ALA A 207 -19.83 -4.39 -12.08
N THR A 208 -19.76 -3.28 -12.80
CA THR A 208 -18.99 -3.18 -14.05
C THR A 208 -17.52 -3.44 -13.80
N PHE A 209 -16.90 -2.76 -12.84
CA PHE A 209 -15.49 -3.00 -12.49
C PHE A 209 -15.25 -4.42 -11.94
N ALA A 210 -16.17 -4.96 -11.13
CA ALA A 210 -16.09 -6.34 -10.66
C ALA A 210 -16.11 -7.35 -11.83
N LEU A 211 -16.97 -7.15 -12.83
CA LEU A 211 -17.04 -8.00 -14.02
C LEU A 211 -15.76 -7.89 -14.87
N LEU A 212 -15.22 -6.67 -15.07
CA LEU A 212 -13.94 -6.48 -15.78
C LEU A 212 -12.79 -7.24 -15.10
N MET A 213 -12.75 -7.23 -13.77
CA MET A 213 -11.76 -7.98 -12.99
C MET A 213 -11.95 -9.49 -13.10
N ILE A 214 -13.19 -10.00 -13.11
CA ILE A 214 -13.50 -11.43 -13.31
C ILE A 214 -13.08 -11.90 -14.72
N ILE A 215 -13.26 -11.05 -15.74
CA ILE A 215 -12.83 -11.34 -17.12
C ILE A 215 -11.28 -11.41 -17.22
N GLY A 216 -10.57 -10.92 -16.21
CA GLY A 216 -9.10 -10.96 -16.16
C GLY A 216 -8.45 -9.84 -16.96
N ILE A 217 -9.17 -8.75 -17.21
CA ILE A 217 -8.58 -7.52 -17.76
C ILE A 217 -7.67 -6.96 -16.67
N LYS A 218 -6.38 -7.24 -16.79
CA LYS A 218 -5.36 -6.66 -15.91
C LYS A 218 -5.27 -5.16 -16.17
N GLU A 219 -5.10 -4.40 -15.09
CA GLU A 219 -4.94 -2.96 -15.16
C GLU A 219 -3.81 -2.57 -16.12
N SER A 220 -4.09 -1.60 -16.99
CA SER A 220 -3.07 -1.03 -17.84
C SER A 220 -2.38 0.10 -17.10
N ALA A 221 -1.12 -0.10 -16.72
CA ALA A 221 -0.29 0.94 -16.11
C ALA A 221 -0.16 2.18 -17.02
N VAL A 222 -0.29 2.01 -18.34
CA VAL A 222 -0.33 3.11 -19.32
C VAL A 222 -1.61 3.93 -19.15
N VAL A 223 -2.77 3.28 -19.04
CA VAL A 223 -4.06 3.96 -18.81
C VAL A 223 -4.05 4.66 -17.45
N ALA A 224 -3.56 3.99 -16.41
CA ALA A 224 -3.39 4.59 -15.07
C ALA A 224 -2.52 5.85 -15.12
N THR A 225 -1.43 5.83 -15.90
CA THR A 225 -0.55 7.01 -16.10
C THR A 225 -1.28 8.16 -16.78
N GLY A 226 -2.13 7.89 -17.77
CA GLY A 226 -2.97 8.90 -18.40
C GLY A 226 -3.96 9.55 -17.42
N ILE A 227 -4.64 8.73 -16.60
CA ILE A 227 -5.58 9.21 -15.57
C ILE A 227 -4.86 10.03 -14.50
N PHE A 228 -3.65 9.59 -14.09
CA PHE A 228 -2.82 10.27 -13.11
C PHE A 228 -2.38 11.65 -13.63
N GLY A 229 -1.94 11.73 -14.89
CA GLY A 229 -1.61 13.01 -15.53
C GLY A 229 -2.79 13.96 -15.58
N LEU A 230 -4.00 13.47 -15.91
CA LEU A 230 -5.22 14.29 -15.91
C LEU A 230 -5.55 14.81 -14.51
N HIS A 231 -5.44 13.99 -13.47
CA HIS A 231 -5.66 14.42 -12.08
C HIS A 231 -4.64 15.46 -11.65
N MET A 232 -3.35 15.25 -11.91
CA MET A 232 -2.29 16.20 -11.58
C MET A 232 -2.53 17.55 -12.24
N ILE A 233 -2.91 17.57 -13.52
CA ILE A 233 -3.24 18.80 -14.25
C ILE A 233 -4.46 19.48 -13.62
N THR A 234 -5.54 18.73 -13.40
CA THR A 234 -6.80 19.26 -12.87
C THR A 234 -6.62 19.86 -11.47
N LEU A 235 -5.95 19.15 -10.56
CA LEU A 235 -5.67 19.64 -9.21
C LEU A 235 -4.68 20.80 -9.21
N SER A 236 -3.67 20.79 -10.09
CA SER A 236 -2.75 21.93 -10.23
C SER A 236 -3.47 23.18 -10.69
N ILE A 237 -4.36 23.07 -11.69
CA ILE A 237 -5.20 24.18 -12.14
C ILE A 237 -6.08 24.67 -10.99
N LEU A 238 -6.72 23.76 -10.25
CA LEU A 238 -7.56 24.11 -9.10
C LEU A 238 -6.77 24.88 -8.04
N VAL A 239 -5.57 24.41 -7.66
CA VAL A 239 -4.69 25.09 -6.71
C VAL A 239 -4.32 26.50 -7.19
N VAL A 240 -3.93 26.65 -8.46
CA VAL A 240 -3.58 27.95 -9.04
C VAL A 240 -4.79 28.90 -9.03
N VAL A 241 -5.97 28.42 -9.44
CA VAL A 241 -7.22 29.20 -9.43
C VAL A 241 -7.58 29.63 -8.01
N CYS A 242 -7.55 28.71 -7.04
CA CYS A 242 -7.80 29.01 -5.63
C CYS A 242 -6.80 30.02 -5.07
N LEU A 243 -5.51 29.91 -5.41
CA LEU A 243 -4.48 30.85 -4.96
C LEU A 243 -4.69 32.24 -5.55
N VAL A 244 -4.91 32.34 -6.87
CA VAL A 244 -5.18 33.62 -7.55
C VAL A 244 -6.45 34.26 -6.99
N PHE A 245 -7.51 33.48 -6.78
CA PHE A 245 -8.76 33.96 -6.20
C PHE A 245 -8.56 34.46 -4.77
N THR A 246 -7.86 33.69 -3.93
CA THR A 246 -7.55 34.06 -2.55
C THR A 246 -6.73 35.35 -2.49
N VAL A 247 -5.70 35.48 -3.31
CA VAL A 247 -4.87 36.69 -3.38
C VAL A 247 -5.69 37.89 -3.85
N LYS A 248 -6.50 37.75 -4.90
CA LYS A 248 -7.36 38.84 -5.39
C LYS A 248 -8.37 39.31 -4.34
N ILE A 249 -9.02 38.39 -3.64
CA ILE A 249 -9.92 38.72 -2.54
C ILE A 249 -9.17 39.39 -1.41
N ALA A 250 -8.04 38.81 -0.97
CA ALA A 250 -7.27 39.30 0.17
C ALA A 250 -6.64 40.68 -0.06
N THR A 251 -6.33 41.06 -1.31
CA THR A 251 -5.57 42.29 -1.59
C THR A 251 -6.38 43.39 -2.28
N ILE A 252 -7.38 43.06 -3.10
CA ILE A 252 -8.00 44.03 -4.01
C ILE A 252 -9.50 44.19 -3.75
N GLN A 253 -10.22 43.11 -3.45
CA GLN A 253 -11.68 43.15 -3.42
C GLN A 253 -12.27 43.25 -2.01
N HIS A 254 -11.94 42.29 -1.14
CA HIS A 254 -12.62 42.08 0.13
C HIS A 254 -11.68 41.49 1.21
N PRO A 255 -10.64 42.22 1.65
CA PRO A 255 -9.70 41.76 2.68
C PRO A 255 -10.38 41.33 3.98
N GLU A 256 -11.55 41.89 4.27
CA GLU A 256 -12.39 41.56 5.40
C GLU A 256 -12.89 40.11 5.38
N ILE A 257 -13.05 39.45 4.23
CA ILE A 257 -13.52 38.06 4.16
C ILE A 257 -12.50 37.13 4.81
N ILE A 258 -11.22 37.27 4.45
CA ILE A 258 -10.15 36.48 5.05
C ILE A 258 -10.03 36.80 6.53
N LYS A 259 -10.08 38.08 6.90
CA LYS A 259 -10.03 38.48 8.30
C LYS A 259 -11.19 37.88 9.11
N ASN A 260 -12.41 37.90 8.57
CA ASN A 260 -13.61 37.38 9.22
C ASN A 260 -13.57 35.86 9.36
N ASN A 261 -12.97 35.12 8.41
CA ASN A 261 -12.77 33.68 8.54
C ASN A 261 -11.91 33.29 9.76
N TYR A 262 -11.04 34.20 10.23
CA TYR A 262 -10.16 33.97 11.38
C TYR A 262 -10.48 34.86 12.60
N THR A 263 -11.50 35.72 12.53
CA THR A 263 -11.93 36.58 13.64
C THR A 263 -13.22 36.01 14.24
N ASN A 264 -13.26 35.79 15.56
CA ASN A 264 -14.36 35.08 16.24
C ASN A 264 -14.54 33.65 15.75
N VAL A 265 -13.45 32.89 15.65
CA VAL A 265 -13.46 31.50 15.19
C VAL A 265 -14.45 30.66 16.01
N THR A 266 -15.45 30.14 15.32
CA THR A 266 -16.32 29.07 15.82
C THR A 266 -15.93 27.77 15.15
N TYR A 267 -15.83 26.70 15.93
CA TYR A 267 -15.59 25.36 15.41
C TYR A 267 -16.92 24.64 15.17
N PRO A 268 -17.03 23.78 14.15
CA PRO A 268 -18.25 23.01 13.89
C PRO A 268 -18.58 22.10 15.08
N ASP A 269 -19.86 22.00 15.41
CA ASP A 269 -20.36 20.92 16.26
C ASP A 269 -20.31 19.60 15.47
N VAL A 270 -19.96 18.51 16.14
CA VAL A 270 -19.81 17.20 15.50
C VAL A 270 -20.79 16.21 16.10
N ASP A 271 -21.57 15.54 15.25
CA ASP A 271 -22.38 14.39 15.67
C ASP A 271 -21.48 13.17 15.85
N PHE A 272 -21.36 12.71 17.10
CA PHE A 272 -20.69 11.48 17.43
C PHE A 272 -21.68 10.51 18.06
N MET A 273 -22.06 9.48 17.30
CA MET A 273 -22.97 8.42 17.74
C MET A 273 -24.33 8.94 18.26
N GLY A 274 -24.87 10.00 17.65
CA GLY A 274 -26.14 10.62 18.05
C GLY A 274 -26.01 11.65 19.17
N THR A 275 -24.79 11.93 19.64
CA THR A 275 -24.51 12.99 20.62
C THR A 275 -23.77 14.14 19.95
N GLN A 276 -24.31 15.36 20.09
CA GLN A 276 -23.67 16.56 19.57
C GLN A 276 -22.52 16.97 20.49
N ILE A 277 -21.30 16.90 19.97
CA ILE A 277 -20.09 17.40 20.65
C ILE A 277 -19.91 18.86 20.25
N GLN A 278 -19.86 19.73 21.25
CA GLN A 278 -19.67 21.16 21.03
C GLN A 278 -18.33 21.44 20.34
N GLY A 279 -18.37 22.33 19.37
CA GLY A 279 -17.21 22.79 18.62
C GLY A 279 -16.16 23.43 19.51
N SER A 280 -14.95 22.89 19.45
CA SER A 280 -13.75 23.43 20.08
C SER A 280 -12.56 23.15 19.17
N LEU A 281 -11.42 23.80 19.42
CA LEU A 281 -10.20 23.50 18.67
C LEU A 281 -9.81 22.01 18.80
N GLY A 282 -10.01 21.42 19.99
CA GLY A 282 -9.71 20.01 20.24
C GLY A 282 -10.59 19.06 19.44
N SER A 283 -11.91 19.29 19.42
CA SER A 283 -12.83 18.48 18.61
C SER A 283 -12.59 18.66 17.12
N ALA A 284 -12.36 19.90 16.67
CA ALA A 284 -12.05 20.18 15.26
C ALA A 284 -10.77 19.48 14.79
N LEU A 285 -9.70 19.46 15.59
CA LEU A 285 -8.47 18.76 15.25
C LEU A 285 -8.63 17.25 15.31
N PHE A 286 -9.33 16.70 16.31
CA PHE A 286 -9.51 15.26 16.47
C PHE A 286 -10.37 14.66 15.35
N PHE A 287 -11.55 15.22 15.12
CA PHE A 287 -12.44 14.75 14.05
C PHE A 287 -11.89 15.12 12.67
N GLY A 288 -11.33 16.33 12.53
CA GLY A 288 -10.62 16.74 11.32
C GLY A 288 -9.49 15.80 10.94
N PHE A 289 -8.67 15.37 11.89
CA PHE A 289 -7.63 14.37 11.66
C PHE A 289 -8.24 13.04 11.20
N GLY A 290 -9.28 12.55 11.88
CA GLY A 290 -9.97 11.32 11.50
C GLY A 290 -10.51 11.36 10.07
N ALA A 291 -11.15 12.47 9.65
CA ALA A 291 -11.58 12.67 8.28
C ALA A 291 -10.42 12.87 7.30
N ALA A 292 -9.32 13.50 7.71
CA ALA A 292 -8.18 13.75 6.84
C ALA A 292 -7.38 12.47 6.56
N VAL A 293 -7.39 11.48 7.47
CA VAL A 293 -6.80 10.15 7.24
C VAL A 293 -7.48 9.44 6.06
N LEU A 294 -8.77 9.69 5.83
CA LEU A 294 -9.47 9.18 4.64
C LEU A 294 -8.88 9.77 3.34
N GLY A 295 -8.29 10.97 3.40
CA GLY A 295 -7.66 11.60 2.24
C GLY A 295 -6.34 10.98 1.80
N VAL A 296 -5.79 10.07 2.59
CA VAL A 296 -4.49 9.44 2.34
C VAL A 296 -4.56 7.92 2.21
N THR A 297 -5.77 7.36 2.17
CA THR A 297 -5.96 5.94 1.85
C THR A 297 -5.44 5.66 0.44
N GLY A 298 -4.70 4.56 0.27
CA GLY A 298 -4.08 4.18 -1.00
C GLY A 298 -2.56 4.31 -1.03
N PHE A 299 -1.95 4.94 -0.01
CA PHE A 299 -0.50 4.92 0.16
C PHE A 299 0.04 3.48 0.28
N GLU A 300 -0.71 2.64 0.98
CA GLU A 300 -0.42 1.22 1.19
C GLU A 300 -0.47 0.38 -0.10
N THR A 301 -1.16 0.85 -1.15
CA THR A 301 -1.34 0.15 -2.42
C THR A 301 0.01 -0.13 -3.08
N SER A 302 0.98 0.78 -2.93
CA SER A 302 2.36 0.64 -3.42
C SER A 302 3.04 -0.66 -2.98
N SER A 303 2.80 -1.09 -1.75
CA SER A 303 3.42 -2.29 -1.16
C SER A 303 2.81 -3.60 -1.66
N ASN A 304 1.65 -3.56 -2.32
CA ASN A 304 0.97 -4.76 -2.80
C ASN A 304 1.52 -5.28 -4.14
N PHE A 305 2.24 -4.45 -4.90
CA PHE A 305 2.80 -4.79 -6.22
C PHE A 305 4.33 -4.55 -6.30
N VAL A 306 5.04 -4.60 -5.16
CA VAL A 306 6.49 -4.37 -5.10
C VAL A 306 7.30 -5.26 -6.06
N GLU A 307 6.93 -6.52 -6.25
CA GLU A 307 7.63 -7.45 -7.15
C GLU A 307 7.45 -7.11 -8.63
N GLU A 308 6.48 -6.25 -8.94
CA GLU A 308 6.21 -5.75 -10.29
C GLU A 308 6.97 -4.45 -10.58
N GLN A 309 7.64 -3.85 -9.59
CA GLN A 309 8.41 -2.63 -9.74
C GLN A 309 9.87 -2.92 -10.12
N GLN A 310 10.49 -1.99 -10.85
CA GLN A 310 11.92 -2.05 -11.12
C GLN A 310 12.74 -1.86 -9.82
N PRO A 311 13.78 -2.69 -9.54
CA PRO A 311 14.47 -2.72 -8.25
C PRO A 311 15.11 -1.40 -7.83
N GLU A 312 15.55 -0.61 -8.80
CA GLU A 312 16.20 0.70 -8.58
C GLU A 312 15.22 1.76 -8.03
N TYR A 313 13.91 1.51 -8.09
CA TYR A 313 12.88 2.51 -7.77
C TYR A 313 12.02 2.14 -6.57
N VAL A 314 12.21 0.96 -5.97
CA VAL A 314 11.48 0.53 -4.76
C VAL A 314 11.74 1.52 -3.60
N GLU A 315 12.95 2.05 -3.48
CA GLU A 315 13.30 3.09 -2.47
C GLU A 315 12.66 4.45 -2.79
N TYR A 316 12.62 4.85 -4.07
CA TYR A 316 12.10 6.15 -4.48
C TYR A 316 10.56 6.23 -4.49
N PHE A 317 9.89 5.08 -4.42
CA PHE A 317 8.46 4.97 -4.63
C PHE A 317 7.61 5.07 -3.36
N VAL A 318 8.20 4.78 -2.20
CA VAL A 318 7.57 4.98 -0.88
C VAL A 318 7.31 6.47 -0.59
N ILE A 319 7.61 7.34 -1.55
CA ILE A 319 7.86 8.76 -1.37
C ILE A 319 7.09 9.54 -2.43
N PHE A 320 5.86 9.89 -2.09
CA PHE A 320 5.54 11.31 -2.18
C PHE A 320 6.32 12.05 -1.08
#